data_AF-A0A257Z1B0-F1
#
_entry.id   AF-A0A257Z1B0-F1
#
_cell.length_a   1.000
_cell.length_b   1.000
_cell.length_c   1.000
_cell.angle_alpha   90.00
_cell.angle_beta   90.00
_cell.angle_gamma   90.00
#
_symmetry.space_group_name_H-M   'P 1'
#
loop_
_entity.id
_entity.type
_entity.pdbx_description
1 polymer ?
#
loop_
_entity_poly.entity_id
_entity_poly.type
_entity_poly.pdbx_seq_one_letter_code
_entity_poly.pdbx_strand_id
1 'polypeptide(L)' 'MENIRCRCGALLFRAAPGALRGQVEIKCRRCGTLNALRPIEPRHERLERHDQETLDDRSKSSGAARAAGRRAR' A
#
# COMPACT_ATOMS: atom_id res chain seq x y z
N MET A 1 -20.96 13.36 4.62
CA MET A 1 -20.95 13.25 6.09
C MET A 1 -21.49 11.88 6.44
N GLU A 2 -20.76 11.11 7.25
CA GLU A 2 -21.09 9.73 7.59
C GLU A 2 -21.79 9.65 8.95
N ASN A 3 -22.80 8.77 9.05
CA ASN A 3 -23.53 8.54 10.29
C ASN A 3 -22.94 7.35 11.03
N ILE A 4 -22.39 7.58 12.21
CA ILE A 4 -21.88 6.52 13.08
C ILE A 4 -23.00 6.15 14.06
N ARG A 5 -23.39 4.88 14.05
CA ARG A 5 -24.50 4.36 14.85
C ARG A 5 -23.99 3.33 15.86
N CYS A 6 -24.69 3.25 16.98
CA CYS A 6 -24.51 2.17 17.94
C CYS A 6 -25.14 0.88 17.42
N ARG A 7 -24.77 -0.27 18.01
CA ARG A 7 -25.43 -1.57 17.75
C ARG A 7 -26.94 -1.55 17.97
N CYS A 8 -27.45 -0.69 18.85
CA CYS A 8 -28.90 -0.50 19.06
C CYS A 8 -29.57 0.43 18.02
N GLY A 9 -28.84 0.85 16.98
CA GLY A 9 -29.30 1.73 15.91
C GLY A 9 -29.34 3.23 16.28
N ALA A 10 -29.04 3.59 17.52
CA ALA A 10 -28.96 4.99 17.94
C ALA A 10 -27.84 5.73 17.19
N LEU A 11 -28.12 6.95 16.71
CA LEU A 11 -27.08 7.83 16.19
C LEU A 11 -26.14 8.23 17.32
N LEU A 12 -24.85 7.99 17.15
CA LEU A 12 -23.82 8.40 18.10
C LEU A 12 -23.20 9.73 17.68
N PHE A 13 -22.79 9.84 16.42
CA PHE A 13 -22.05 10.99 15.91
C PHE A 13 -22.16 11.09 14.37
N ARG A 14 -21.92 12.29 13.82
CA ARG A 14 -21.78 12.53 12.37
C ARG A 14 -20.41 13.13 12.08
N ALA A 15 -19.66 12.52 11.17
CA ALA A 15 -18.29 12.94 10.85
C ALA A 15 -18.13 13.24 9.36
N ALA A 16 -17.30 14.21 9.02
CA ALA A 16 -16.70 14.25 7.68
C ALA A 16 -15.58 13.19 7.58
N PRO A 17 -15.25 12.70 6.38
CA PRO A 17 -14.10 11.82 6.19
C PRO A 17 -12.83 12.45 6.78
N GLY A 18 -12.06 11.68 7.55
CA GLY A 18 -10.82 12.17 8.17
C GLY A 18 -10.99 13.18 9.31
N ALA A 19 -12.22 13.44 9.80
CA ALA A 19 -12.46 14.39 10.89
C ALA A 19 -11.92 13.90 12.26
N LEU A 20 -11.68 12.59 12.41
CA LEU A 20 -11.14 12.00 13.62
C LEU A 20 -9.64 11.78 13.44
N ARG A 21 -8.82 12.46 14.25
CA ARG A 21 -7.35 12.27 14.29
C ARG A 21 -6.88 11.26 15.35
N GLY A 22 -7.79 10.83 16.24
CA GLY A 22 -7.48 9.90 17.33
C GLY A 22 -8.70 9.10 17.77
N GLN A 23 -8.51 8.25 18.78
CA GLN A 23 -9.60 7.45 19.34
C GLN A 23 -10.65 8.34 20.01
N VAL A 24 -11.92 8.09 19.71
CA VAL A 24 -13.05 8.73 20.37
C VAL A 24 -13.86 7.67 21.11
N GLU A 25 -14.10 7.90 22.40
CA GLU A 25 -14.96 7.05 23.22
C GLU A 25 -16.28 7.76 23.47
N ILE A 26 -17.39 7.12 23.07
CA ILE A 26 -18.72 7.70 23.19
C ILE A 26 -19.71 6.73 23.82
N LYS A 27 -20.36 7.18 24.89
CA LYS A 27 -21.46 6.46 25.55
C LYS A 27 -22.76 6.65 24.78
N CYS A 28 -23.41 5.54 24.43
CA CYS A 28 -24.74 5.59 23.84
C CYS A 28 -25.77 6.04 24.89
N ARG A 29 -26.52 7.11 24.58
CA ARG A 29 -27.61 7.60 25.44
C ARG A 29 -28.81 6.66 25.51
N ARG A 30 -29.00 5.79 24.51
CA ARG A 30 -30.14 4.85 24.44
C ARG A 30 -29.90 3.55 25.21
N CYS A 31 -28.73 2.92 25.05
CA CYS A 31 -28.46 1.60 25.65
C CYS A 31 -27.30 1.59 26.66
N GLY A 32 -26.60 2.71 26.86
CA GLY A 32 -25.52 2.81 27.84
C GLY A 32 -24.17 2.24 27.39
N THR A 33 -24.09 1.52 26.26
CA THR A 33 -22.85 0.97 25.72
C THR A 33 -21.80 2.04 25.46
N LEU A 34 -20.56 1.81 25.91
CA LEU A 34 -19.38 2.59 25.52
C LEU A 34 -18.87 2.09 24.17
N ASN A 35 -18.73 2.99 23.20
CA ASN A 35 -18.27 2.68 21.85
C ASN A 35 -16.93 3.38 21.62
N ALA A 36 -15.90 2.62 21.25
CA ALA A 36 -14.62 3.15 20.83
C ALA A 36 -14.59 3.26 19.30
N LEU A 37 -14.48 4.48 18.80
CA LEU A 37 -14.38 4.80 17.38
C LEU A 37 -12.91 5.06 17.06
N ARG A 38 -12.31 4.24 16.20
CA ARG A 38 -10.97 4.47 15.69
C ARG A 38 -11.04 5.18 14.34
N PRO A 39 -10.15 6.15 14.07
CA PRO A 39 -9.96 6.67 12.72
C PRO A 39 -9.65 5.51 11.77
N ILE A 40 -10.25 5.53 10.58
CA ILE A 40 -9.74 4.73 9.47
C ILE A 40 -8.43 5.40 9.08
N GLU A 41 -7.31 4.72 9.34
CA GLU A 41 -6.01 5.20 8.94
C GLU A 41 -6.02 5.43 7.42
N PRO A 42 -5.63 6.62 6.93
CA PRO A 42 -5.59 6.85 5.50
C PRO A 42 -4.66 5.79 4.90
N ARG A 43 -5.18 5.02 3.94
CA ARG A 43 -4.39 4.01 3.24
C ARG A 43 -3.22 4.74 2.59
N HIS A 44 -1.99 4.47 3.06
CA HIS A 44 -0.80 4.90 2.35
C HIS A 44 -0.85 4.23 0.98
N GLU A 45 -0.94 5.04 -0.08
CA GLU A 45 -0.77 4.59 -1.45
C GLU A 45 0.67 4.08 -1.55
N ARG A 46 0.85 2.76 -1.43
CA ARG A 46 2.16 2.12 -1.47
C ARG A 46 2.66 2.26 -2.91
N LEU A 47 3.53 3.24 -3.15
CA LEU A 47 4.28 3.33 -4.39
C LEU A 47 5.10 2.05 -4.54
N GLU A 48 4.74 1.22 -5.53
CA GLU A 48 5.51 0.07 -5.93
C GLU A 48 6.88 0.56 -6.42
N ARG A 49 7.98 -0.08 -5.98
CA ARG A 49 9.31 0.27 -6.47
C ARG A 49 9.38 -0.11 -7.95
N HIS A 50 9.46 0.88 -8.82
CA HIS A 50 9.73 0.68 -10.24
C HIS A 50 11.23 0.38 -10.39
N ASP A 51 11.57 -0.91 -10.46
CA ASP A 51 12.92 -1.36 -10.80
C ASP A 51 13.16 -1.06 -12.30
N GLN A 52 13.70 0.12 -12.58
CA GLN A 52 14.14 0.50 -13.92
C GLN A 52 15.47 -0.23 -14.22
N GLU A 53 15.39 -1.49 -14.65
CA GLU A 53 16.52 -2.17 -15.28
C GLU A 53 16.76 -1.55 -16.67
N THR A 54 17.64 -0.56 -16.72
CA THR A 54 18.35 -0.20 -17.95
C THR A 54 19.32 -1.32 -18.27
N LEU A 55 18.90 -2.28 -19.10
CA LEU A 55 19.82 -3.21 -19.74
C LEU A 55 20.29 -2.61 -21.06
N ASP A 56 21.40 -1.91 -20.94
CA ASP A 56 22.25 -1.41 -22.01
C ASP A 56 22.59 -2.46 -23.08
N ASP A 57 22.33 -2.06 -24.32
CA ASP A 57 23.18 -2.16 -25.51
C ASP A 57 24.46 -3.00 -25.36
N ARG A 58 24.42 -4.31 -25.69
CA ARG A 58 25.65 -5.12 -25.79
C ARG A 58 25.64 -6.25 -26.82
N SER A 59 24.80 -6.16 -27.85
CA SER A 59 24.79 -7.11 -28.97
C SER A 59 25.70 -6.66 -30.10
N LYS A 60 27.02 -6.60 -29.87
CA LYS A 60 28.03 -6.44 -30.93
C LYS A 60 29.39 -7.02 -30.50
N SER A 61 29.56 -8.34 -30.63
CA SER A 61 30.87 -8.98 -30.86
C SER A 61 30.72 -10.51 -31.01
N SER A 62 30.05 -10.98 -32.05
CA SER A 62 30.27 -12.34 -32.56
C SER A 62 31.54 -12.35 -33.43
N GLY A 63 32.70 -12.46 -32.76
CA GLY A 63 34.00 -12.61 -33.40
C GLY A 63 34.81 -13.69 -32.71
N ALA A 64 34.51 -14.97 -32.94
CA ALA A 64 35.38 -16.07 -32.54
C ALA A 64 35.11 -17.33 -33.37
N ALA A 65 36.08 -17.73 -34.19
CA ALA A 65 36.54 -19.11 -34.25
C ALA A 65 37.91 -19.19 -34.93
N ARG A 66 38.94 -19.36 -34.08
CA ARG A 66 40.28 -19.79 -34.45
C ARG A 66 40.25 -21.30 -34.75
N ALA A 67 40.84 -21.72 -35.86
CA ALA A 67 41.36 -23.06 -36.12
C ALA A 67 42.32 -22.93 -37.33
N ALA A 68 43.47 -23.56 -37.46
CA ALA A 68 44.06 -24.68 -36.75
C ALA A 68 45.59 -24.58 -36.89
N GLY A 69 46.31 -24.86 -35.81
CA GLY A 69 47.70 -25.30 -35.89
C GLY A 69 47.76 -26.82 -36.05
N ARG A 70 48.77 -27.31 -36.80
CA ARG A 70 49.48 -28.60 -36.71
C ARG A 70 50.54 -28.59 -37.83
N ARG A 71 51.81 -28.27 -37.55
CA ARG A 71 52.93 -29.10 -37.06
C ARG A 71 53.57 -30.02 -38.11
N ALA A 72 54.92 -29.93 -38.13
CA ALA A 72 55.94 -30.90 -38.56
C ALA A 72 56.07 -31.11 -40.08
N ARG A 73 57.27 -31.18 -40.67
CA ARG A 73 58.63 -31.41 -40.17
C ARG A 73 59.63 -30.84 -41.18
#